data_AF-A0A1A7C5G7-F1
#
_entry.id   AF-A0A1A7C5G7-F1
#
_cell.length_a   1.000
_cell.length_b   1.000
_cell.length_c   1.000
_cell.angle_alpha   90.00
_cell.angle_beta   90.00
_cell.angle_gamma   90.00
#
_symmetry.space_group_name_H-M   'P 1'
#
loop_
_entity.id
_entity.type
_entity.pdbx_description
1 polymer ?
#
loop_
_entity_poly.entity_id
_entity_poly.type
_entity_poly.pdbx_seq_one_letter_code
_entity_poly.pdbx_strand_id
1 'polypeptide(L)'
;MPRPKRRMSAIEFDAIQVLLPGISKKRCAVARAALVDGETLAVVGSRFNCSRQAVNTLVNIFCDGLARFHEAQRVMNDGELVPPGWERVALIAPSHLINKLRVEINELQNTN
;
A
#
# COMPACT_ATOMS: atom_id res chain seq x y z
N MET A 1 4.43 26.12 -8.85
CA MET A 1 4.21 24.75 -9.38
C MET A 1 2.96 24.15 -8.76
N PRO A 2 1.99 23.63 -9.52
CA PRO A 2 0.85 22.91 -8.93
C PRO A 2 1.34 21.64 -8.21
N ARG A 3 0.86 21.41 -6.99
CA ARG A 3 1.20 20.21 -6.22
C ARG A 3 0.70 18.96 -6.96
N PRO A 4 1.51 17.89 -7.09
CA PRO A 4 1.07 16.65 -7.72
C PRO A 4 -0.23 16.14 -7.08
N LYS A 5 -1.16 15.70 -7.93
CA LYS A 5 -2.41 15.11 -7.43
C LYS A 5 -2.07 13.79 -6.75
N ARG A 6 -2.49 13.65 -5.50
CA ARG A 6 -2.34 12.38 -4.76
C ARG A 6 -3.22 11.33 -5.41
N ARG A 7 -2.65 10.14 -5.62
CA ARG A 7 -3.27 9.00 -6.27
C ARG A 7 -2.93 7.75 -5.48
N MET A 8 -3.83 6.77 -5.55
CA MET A 8 -3.69 5.47 -4.91
C MET A 8 -4.31 4.45 -5.86
N SER A 9 -3.67 3.30 -6.03
CA SER A 9 -4.31 2.18 -6.75
C SER A 9 -5.51 1.65 -5.95
N ALA A 10 -6.42 0.94 -6.64
CA ALA A 10 -7.55 0.29 -5.98
C ALA A 10 -7.07 -0.70 -4.90
N ILE A 11 -6.00 -1.45 -5.18
CA ILE A 11 -5.47 -2.47 -4.26
C ILE A 11 -4.88 -1.82 -3.01
N GLU A 12 -4.06 -0.77 -3.17
CA GLU A 12 -3.54 -0.02 -2.02
C GLU A 12 -4.68 0.57 -1.19
N PHE A 13 -5.70 1.13 -1.85
CA PHE A 13 -6.86 1.69 -1.15
C PHE A 13 -7.60 0.64 -0.34
N ASP A 14 -7.87 -0.52 -0.93
CA ASP A 14 -8.57 -1.62 -0.27
C ASP A 14 -7.75 -2.16 0.91
N ALA A 15 -6.42 -2.27 0.75
CA ALA A 15 -5.51 -2.65 1.83
C ALA A 15 -5.53 -1.64 3.00
N ILE A 16 -5.45 -0.34 2.70
CA ILE A 16 -5.49 0.71 3.74
C ILE A 16 -6.87 0.79 4.40
N GLN A 17 -7.96 0.51 3.67
CA GLN A 17 -9.30 0.47 4.26
C GLN A 17 -9.40 -0.57 5.38
N VAL A 18 -8.75 -1.74 5.25
CA VAL A 18 -8.69 -2.76 6.31
C VAL A 18 -8.03 -2.23 7.58
N LEU A 19 -7.02 -1.35 7.43
CA LEU A 19 -6.29 -0.74 8.54
C LEU A 19 -7.01 0.44 9.19
N LEU A 20 -8.12 0.91 8.60
CA LEU A 20 -8.89 2.06 9.05
C LEU A 20 -10.35 1.69 9.40
N PRO A 21 -10.59 0.81 10.39
CA PRO A 21 -11.93 0.27 10.69
C PRO A 21 -12.92 1.35 11.17
N GLY A 22 -12.44 2.48 11.67
CA GLY A 22 -13.29 3.59 12.15
C GLY A 22 -13.89 4.46 11.03
N ILE A 23 -13.56 4.22 9.76
CA ILE A 23 -14.07 5.01 8.65
C ILE A 23 -15.34 4.36 8.09
N SER A 24 -16.44 5.12 8.09
CA SER A 24 -17.71 4.64 7.56
C SER A 24 -17.66 4.39 6.06
N LYS A 25 -18.53 3.48 5.55
CA LYS A 25 -18.64 3.16 4.11
C LYS A 25 -18.81 4.41 3.24
N LYS A 26 -19.63 5.38 3.68
CA LYS A 26 -19.81 6.66 2.97
C LYS A 26 -18.49 7.44 2.87
N ARG A 27 -17.72 7.51 3.95
CA ARG A 27 -16.42 8.20 3.98
C ARG A 27 -15.37 7.47 3.14
N CYS A 28 -15.39 6.13 3.09
CA CYS A 28 -14.57 5.35 2.16
C CYS A 28 -14.91 5.67 0.71
N ALA A 29 -16.20 5.74 0.34
CA ALA A 29 -16.63 6.10 -1.01
C ALA A 29 -16.17 7.51 -1.43
N VAL A 30 -16.22 8.47 -0.50
CA VAL A 30 -15.69 9.83 -0.73
C VAL A 30 -14.18 9.81 -1.00
N ALA A 31 -13.42 9.07 -0.19
CA ALA A 31 -11.96 8.98 -0.35
C ALA A 31 -11.58 8.27 -1.65
N ARG A 32 -12.26 7.17 -1.99
CA ARG A 32 -12.02 6.39 -3.21
C ARG A 32 -12.21 7.23 -4.47
N ALA A 33 -13.28 8.02 -4.52
CA ALA A 33 -13.56 8.94 -5.63
C ALA A 33 -12.40 9.90 -5.93
N ALA A 34 -11.78 10.44 -4.87
CA ALA A 34 -10.68 11.39 -5.01
C ALA A 34 -9.33 10.71 -5.30
N LEU A 35 -9.05 9.58 -4.64
CA LEU A 35 -7.74 8.92 -4.65
C LEU A 35 -7.57 7.88 -5.77
N VAL A 36 -8.62 7.09 -6.04
CA VAL A 36 -8.61 5.99 -6.99
C VAL A 36 -9.23 6.44 -8.32
N ASP A 37 -10.44 6.98 -8.28
CA ASP A 37 -11.16 7.39 -9.50
C ASP A 37 -10.64 8.73 -10.06
N GLY A 38 -9.82 9.44 -9.29
CA GLY A 38 -9.09 10.61 -9.71
C GLY A 38 -9.91 11.90 -9.82
N GLU A 39 -11.13 11.91 -9.29
CA GLU A 39 -12.02 13.07 -9.27
C GLU A 39 -11.42 14.24 -8.47
N THR A 40 -11.84 15.46 -8.79
CA THR A 40 -11.39 16.63 -8.04
C THR A 40 -12.14 16.74 -6.71
N LEU A 41 -11.49 17.30 -5.68
CA LEU A 41 -12.11 17.48 -4.36
C LEU A 41 -13.41 18.28 -4.40
N ALA A 42 -13.54 19.22 -5.34
CA ALA A 42 -14.75 20.01 -5.53
C ALA A 42 -15.90 19.13 -6.07
N VAL A 43 -15.64 18.35 -7.12
CA VAL A 43 -16.63 17.43 -7.72
C VAL A 43 -17.09 16.39 -6.69
N VAL A 44 -16.15 15.80 -5.95
CA VAL A 44 -16.46 14.83 -4.89
C VAL A 44 -17.27 15.50 -3.77
N GLY A 45 -16.88 16.71 -3.35
CA GLY A 45 -17.60 17.46 -2.32
C GLY A 45 -19.06 17.69 -2.70
N SER A 46 -19.30 18.18 -3.91
CA SER A 46 -20.64 18.38 -4.47
C SER A 46 -21.42 17.05 -4.54
N ARG A 47 -20.81 15.98 -5.05
CA ARG A 47 -21.49 14.68 -5.22
C ARG A 47 -21.93 14.06 -3.89
N PHE A 48 -21.10 14.14 -2.86
CA PHE A 48 -21.38 13.51 -1.57
C PHE A 48 -22.00 14.46 -0.53
N ASN A 49 -22.33 15.69 -0.95
CA ASN A 49 -22.83 16.77 -0.11
C ASN A 49 -21.94 17.00 1.12
N CYS A 50 -20.64 17.22 0.88
CA CYS A 50 -19.67 17.52 1.93
C CYS A 50 -18.68 18.60 1.47
N SER A 51 -18.06 19.28 2.43
CA SER A 51 -17.12 20.35 2.11
C SER A 51 -15.85 19.81 1.44
N ARG A 52 -15.22 20.63 0.60
CA ARG A 52 -13.91 20.32 0.01
C ARG A 52 -12.87 19.95 1.08
N GLN A 53 -12.94 20.62 2.23
CA GLN A 53 -12.08 20.36 3.39
C GLN A 53 -12.32 18.95 3.95
N ALA A 54 -13.58 18.51 4.07
CA ALA A 54 -13.90 17.16 4.52
C ALA A 54 -13.34 16.10 3.58
N VAL A 55 -13.45 16.31 2.26
CA VAL A 55 -12.82 15.42 1.26
C VAL A 55 -11.30 15.41 1.43
N ASN A 56 -10.66 16.58 1.56
CA ASN A 56 -9.21 16.66 1.74
C ASN A 56 -8.72 15.98 3.03
N THR A 57 -9.47 16.08 4.13
CA THR A 57 -9.16 15.38 5.38
C THR A 57 -9.19 13.86 5.17
N LEU A 58 -10.19 13.34 4.46
CA LEU A 58 -10.24 11.92 4.13
C LEU A 58 -9.08 11.48 3.25
N VAL A 59 -8.75 12.27 2.22
CA VAL A 59 -7.58 12.03 1.38
C VAL A 59 -6.30 11.95 2.20
N ASN A 60 -6.10 12.88 3.15
CA ASN A 60 -4.94 12.87 4.04
C ASN A 60 -4.89 11.58 4.89
N ILE A 61 -6.00 11.21 5.53
CA ILE A 61 -6.08 10.00 6.38
C ILE A 61 -5.63 8.75 5.61
N PHE A 62 -6.10 8.55 4.38
CA PHE A 62 -5.72 7.40 3.56
C PHE A 62 -4.25 7.47 3.11
N CYS A 63 -3.75 8.65 2.71
CA CYS A 63 -2.34 8.82 2.38
C CYS A 63 -1.41 8.56 3.58
N ASP A 64 -1.78 9.04 4.76
CA ASP A 64 -1.02 8.82 5.99
C ASP A 64 -1.04 7.33 6.39
N GLY A 65 -2.18 6.66 6.19
CA GLY A 65 -2.30 5.21 6.33
C GLY A 65 -1.35 4.45 5.41
N LEU A 66 -1.29 4.83 4.12
CA LEU A 66 -0.36 4.23 3.15
C LEU A 66 1.10 4.46 3.54
N ALA A 67 1.45 5.68 3.95
CA ALA A 67 2.80 6.00 4.38
C ALA A 67 3.22 5.16 5.60
N ARG A 68 2.34 5.00 6.60
CA ARG A 68 2.58 4.14 7.77
C ARG A 68 2.71 2.68 7.40
N PHE A 69 1.91 2.20 6.44
CA PHE A 69 2.01 0.84 5.94
C PHE A 69 3.37 0.58 5.26
N HIS A 70 3.82 1.48 4.38
CA HIS A 70 5.14 1.38 3.75
C HIS A 70 6.27 1.45 4.78
N GLU A 71 6.16 2.32 5.78
CA GLU A 71 7.15 2.38 6.87
C GLU A 71 7.19 1.08 7.68
N ALA A 72 6.03 0.51 8.01
CA ALA A 72 5.97 -0.78 8.69
C ALA A 72 6.60 -1.91 7.85
N GLN A 73 6.32 -1.94 6.54
CA GLN A 73 6.97 -2.88 5.63
C GLN A 73 8.50 -2.69 5.61
N ARG A 74 8.97 -1.44 5.58
CA ARG A 74 10.40 -1.15 5.63
C ARG A 74 11.03 -1.69 6.91
N VAL A 75 10.47 -1.38 8.08
CA VAL A 75 10.98 -1.88 9.38
C VAL A 75 10.96 -3.41 9.46
N MET A 76 9.91 -4.06 8.95
CA MET A 76 9.86 -5.53 8.90
C MET A 76 10.93 -6.14 7.98
N ASN A 77 11.23 -5.47 6.88
CA ASN A 77 12.28 -5.90 5.96
C ASN A 77 13.69 -5.61 6.50
N ASP A 78 13.86 -4.55 7.29
CA ASP A 78 15.14 -4.15 7.91
C ASP A 78 15.44 -4.93 9.20
N GLY A 79 14.42 -5.44 9.89
CA GLY A 79 14.52 -6.05 11.24
C GLY A 79 15.09 -7.47 11.29
N GLU A 80 15.15 -8.18 10.16
CA GLU A 80 15.87 -9.45 10.05
C GLU A 80 17.24 -9.17 9.42
N LEU A 81 18.30 -9.15 10.24
CA LEU A 81 19.69 -9.10 9.75
C LEU A 81 19.93 -10.24 8.79
N VAL A 82 19.84 -9.94 7.50
CA VAL A 82 20.26 -10.84 6.43
C VAL A 82 21.79 -10.94 6.54
N PRO A 83 22.38 -12.15 6.63
CA PRO A 83 23.82 -12.29 6.79
C PRO A 83 24.59 -11.58 5.66
N PRO A 84 25.86 -11.18 5.88
CA PRO A 84 26.67 -10.57 4.83
C PRO A 84 26.71 -11.46 3.58
N GLY A 85 26.40 -10.87 2.41
CA GLY A 85 26.34 -11.58 1.13
C GLY A 85 25.00 -12.24 0.80
N TRP A 86 24.01 -12.15 1.68
CA TRP A 86 22.66 -12.63 1.44
C TRP A 86 21.74 -11.47 1.04
N GLU A 87 20.74 -11.76 0.20
CA GLU A 87 19.73 -10.78 -0.25
C GLU A 87 18.32 -11.35 0.00
N ARG A 88 17.39 -10.48 0.41
CA ARG A 88 15.97 -10.84 0.52
C ARG A 88 15.23 -10.37 -0.72
N VAL A 89 14.62 -11.31 -1.44
CA VAL A 89 13.83 -11.03 -2.64
C VAL A 89 12.42 -11.60 -2.47
N ALA A 90 11.40 -10.75 -2.65
CA ALA A 90 10.02 -11.20 -2.82
C ALA A 90 9.75 -11.34 -4.32
N LEU A 91 9.46 -12.55 -4.79
CA LEU A 91 9.26 -12.84 -6.22
C LEU A 91 7.95 -13.59 -6.47
N ILE A 92 7.35 -13.30 -7.63
CA ILE A 92 6.23 -14.06 -8.18
C ILE A 92 6.77 -14.83 -9.38
N ALA A 93 6.76 -16.16 -9.32
CA ALA A 93 7.27 -17.03 -10.39
C ALA A 93 6.48 -18.35 -10.47
N PRO A 94 6.49 -19.03 -11.64
CA PRO A 94 5.95 -20.38 -11.78
C PRO A 94 6.54 -21.36 -10.75
N SER A 95 5.71 -22.26 -10.23
CA SER A 95 6.09 -23.17 -9.13
C SER A 95 7.33 -24.01 -9.42
N HIS A 96 7.56 -24.39 -10.68
CA HIS A 96 8.75 -25.17 -11.06
C HIS A 96 10.07 -24.40 -10.86
N LEU A 97 10.07 -23.08 -11.07
CA LEU A 97 11.25 -22.23 -10.82
C LEU A 97 11.46 -22.02 -9.31
N ILE A 98 10.39 -21.83 -8.55
CA ILE A 98 10.46 -21.72 -7.08
C ILE A 98 11.02 -23.02 -6.48
N ASN A 99 10.60 -24.18 -6.98
CA ASN A 99 11.10 -25.47 -6.50
C ASN A 99 12.59 -25.66 -6.82
N LYS A 100 13.03 -25.28 -8.03
CA LYS A 100 14.45 -25.32 -8.40
C LYS A 100 15.29 -24.44 -7.46
N LEU A 101 14.85 -23.20 -7.24
CA LEU A 101 15.50 -22.26 -6.32
C LEU A 101 15.57 -22.82 -4.89
N ARG A 102 14.50 -23.44 -4.39
CA ARG A 102 14.48 -24.07 -3.05
C ARG A 102 15.47 -25.23 -2.93
N VAL A 103 15.59 -26.07 -3.97
CA VAL A 103 16.54 -27.18 -3.98
C VAL A 103 17.97 -26.64 -3.93
N GLU A 104 18.31 -25.67 -4.78
CA GLU A 104 19.64 -25.05 -4.81
C GLU A 104 20.01 -24.39 -3.46
N ILE A 105 19.06 -23.69 -2.82
CA ILE A 105 19.27 -23.10 -1.48
C ILE A 105 19.53 -24.18 -0.42
N ASN A 106 18.73 -25.26 -0.43
CA ASN A 106 18.90 -26.35 0.54
C ASN A 106 20.22 -27.10 0.37
N GLU A 107 20.70 -27.27 -0.87
CA GLU A 107 22.01 -27.88 -1.15
C GLU A 107 23.14 -27.03 -0.56
N LEU A 108 23.08 -25.70 -0.71
CA LEU A 108 24.07 -24.78 -0.16
C LEU A 108 24.06 -24.72 1.38
N GLN A 109 22.90 -24.96 2.01
CA GLN A 109 22.77 -25.01 3.47
C GLN A 109 23.29 -26.32 4.08
N ASN A 110 23.24 -27.44 3.35
CA ASN A 110 23.71 -28.75 3.83
C ASN A 110 25.21 -29.00 3.59
N THR A 111 25.91 -28.08 2.93
CA THR A 111 27.34 -28.21 2.57
C THR A 111 28.25 -27.32 3.45
N ASN A 112 27.69 -26.61 4.44
CA ASN A 112 28.40 -25.85 5.48
C ASN A 112 28.07 -26.39 6.86
#